data_AF-A0A922ZI85-F1
#
_entry.id   AF-A0A922ZI85-F1
#
_cell.length_a   1.000
_cell.length_b   1.000
_cell.length_c   1.000
_cell.angle_alpha   90.00
_cell.angle_beta   90.00
_cell.angle_gamma   90.00
#
_symmetry.space_group_name_H-M   'P 1'
#
loop_
_entity.id
_entity.type
_entity.pdbx_description
1 polymer ?
#
loop_
_entity_poly.entity_id
_entity_poly.type
_entity_poly.pdbx_seq_one_letter_code
_entity_poly.pdbx_strand_id
1 'polypeptide(L)'
;MAGSTALALMAAGTASSTVGSYYSAKSQQTQLSLQADIAEANAAIAEVGAQSELARGQREEQNVRMRTAQLKGSQRAALAANGVDLGEGSALNILDSTDYMGEVDANTVRANAIRSAWGYRTQGMNQQVDAVARRGTAAGISPGMASATSLLGGATDVASTWYTLNKAGAFNKG
;
A
#
# COMPACT_ATOMS: atom_id res chain seq x y z
N MET A 1 9.66 36.19 -48.57
CA MET A 1 10.30 34.91 -48.19
C MET A 1 10.38 34.67 -46.67
N ALA A 2 9.68 35.45 -45.82
CA ALA A 2 9.72 35.28 -44.36
C ALA A 2 8.67 34.29 -43.79
N GLY A 3 7.62 33.96 -44.56
CA GLY A 3 6.57 33.02 -44.12
C GLY A 3 6.99 31.54 -44.20
N SER A 4 7.82 31.18 -45.18
CA SER A 4 8.30 29.81 -45.39
C SER A 4 9.29 29.34 -44.32
N THR A 5 10.11 30.24 -43.79
CA THR A 5 11.06 29.96 -42.69
C THR A 5 10.35 29.79 -41.35
N ALA A 6 9.30 30.57 -41.05
CA ALA A 6 8.50 30.43 -39.83
C ALA A 6 7.70 29.11 -39.79
N LEU A 7 7.12 28.70 -40.94
CA LEU A 7 6.44 27.41 -41.09
C LEU A 7 7.40 26.22 -40.96
N ALA A 8 8.61 26.32 -41.53
CA ALA A 8 9.63 25.29 -41.40
C ALA A 8 10.16 25.16 -39.96
N LEU A 9 10.31 26.27 -39.23
CA LEU A 9 10.69 26.26 -37.81
C LEU A 9 9.58 25.68 -36.91
N MET A 10 8.30 25.95 -37.21
CA MET A 10 7.18 25.31 -36.49
C MET A 10 7.09 23.81 -36.79
N ALA A 11 7.26 23.38 -38.03
CA ALA A 11 7.25 21.96 -38.41
C ALA A 11 8.45 21.18 -37.84
N ALA A 12 9.60 21.84 -37.68
CA ALA A 12 10.75 21.28 -36.98
C ALA A 12 10.51 21.17 -35.45
N GLY A 13 9.80 22.14 -34.86
CA GLY A 13 9.39 22.11 -33.45
C GLY A 13 8.40 20.99 -33.12
N THR A 14 7.48 20.67 -34.03
CA THR A 14 6.51 19.57 -33.85
C THR A 14 7.12 18.18 -34.10
N ALA A 15 8.15 18.05 -34.95
CA ALA A 15 8.88 16.79 -35.07
C ALA A 15 9.67 16.46 -33.77
N SER A 16 10.26 17.48 -33.13
CA SER A 16 11.00 17.31 -31.87
C SER A 16 10.10 16.96 -30.67
N SER A 17 8.88 17.50 -30.61
CA SER A 17 7.92 17.22 -29.52
C SER A 17 7.36 15.78 -29.51
N THR A 18 7.45 15.07 -30.64
CA THR A 18 6.85 13.74 -30.80
C THR A 18 7.78 12.61 -30.34
N VAL A 19 9.09 12.79 -30.53
CA VAL A 19 10.12 11.94 -29.91
C VAL A 19 10.15 12.19 -28.40
N GLY A 20 10.05 13.44 -27.96
CA GLY A 20 10.00 13.81 -26.54
C GLY A 20 8.80 13.20 -25.80
N SER A 21 7.61 13.20 -26.41
CA SER A 21 6.39 12.62 -25.80
C SER A 21 6.47 11.10 -25.64
N TYR A 22 7.09 10.37 -26.57
CA TYR A 22 7.32 8.93 -26.43
C TYR A 22 8.23 8.60 -25.23
N TYR A 23 9.39 9.25 -25.14
CA TYR A 23 10.32 9.03 -24.02
C TYR A 23 9.74 9.49 -22.69
N SER A 24 8.97 10.58 -22.68
CA SER A 24 8.23 11.05 -21.50
C SER A 24 7.20 10.03 -21.03
N ALA A 25 6.39 9.48 -21.94
CA ALA A 25 5.40 8.45 -21.61
C ALA A 25 6.05 7.17 -21.07
N LYS A 26 7.15 6.71 -21.69
CA LYS A 26 7.90 5.54 -21.23
C LYS A 26 8.57 5.76 -19.86
N SER A 27 9.11 6.96 -19.63
CA SER A 27 9.65 7.35 -18.33
C SER A 27 8.56 7.33 -17.26
N GLN A 28 7.39 7.91 -17.55
CA GLN A 28 6.25 7.92 -16.63
C GLN A 28 5.75 6.50 -16.31
N GLN A 29 5.65 5.63 -17.32
CA GLN A 29 5.31 4.22 -17.12
C GLN A 29 6.32 3.50 -16.20
N THR A 30 7.61 3.73 -16.41
CA THR A 30 8.69 3.14 -15.60
C THR A 30 8.61 3.65 -14.17
N GLN A 31 8.39 4.95 -13.98
CA GLN A 31 8.25 5.58 -12.67
C GLN A 31 7.04 5.05 -11.89
N LEU A 32 5.91 4.81 -12.56
CA LEU A 32 4.72 4.22 -11.95
C LEU A 32 4.96 2.75 -11.55
N SER A 33 5.65 2.00 -12.40
CA SER A 33 6.01 0.60 -12.12
C SER A 33 6.92 0.50 -10.90
N LEU A 34 7.95 1.33 -10.81
CA LEU A 34 8.83 1.40 -9.63
C LEU A 34 8.06 1.76 -8.35
N GLN A 35 7.13 2.71 -8.43
CA GLN A 35 6.28 3.07 -7.29
C GLN A 35 5.36 1.91 -6.87
N ALA A 36 4.89 1.09 -7.82
CA ALA A 36 4.13 -0.11 -7.51
C ALA A 36 4.99 -1.17 -6.81
N ASP A 37 6.22 -1.39 -7.28
CA ASP A 37 7.14 -2.36 -6.66
C ASP A 37 7.53 -1.94 -5.23
N ILE A 38 7.72 -0.64 -4.99
CA ILE A 38 7.93 -0.08 -3.65
C ILE A 38 6.70 -0.33 -2.77
N ALA A 39 5.49 -0.15 -3.29
CA ALA A 39 4.26 -0.40 -2.55
C ALA A 39 4.11 -1.90 -2.21
N GLU A 40 4.44 -2.81 -3.13
CA GLU A 40 4.46 -4.26 -2.85
C GLU A 40 5.50 -4.64 -1.79
N ALA A 41 6.69 -4.05 -1.84
CA ALA A 41 7.70 -4.25 -0.81
C ALA A 41 7.20 -3.77 0.57
N ASN A 42 6.52 -2.62 0.63
CA ASN A 42 5.90 -2.13 1.86
C ASN A 42 4.77 -3.05 2.35
N ALA A 43 4.00 -3.65 1.45
CA ALA A 43 3.00 -4.65 1.82
C ALA A 43 3.63 -5.90 2.45
N ALA A 44 4.74 -6.38 1.90
CA ALA A 44 5.48 -7.51 2.46
C ALA A 44 6.05 -7.19 3.84
N ILE A 45 6.62 -5.99 4.04
CA ILE A 45 7.09 -5.51 5.34
C ILE A 45 5.95 -5.48 6.36
N ALA A 46 4.78 -4.99 5.95
CA ALA A 46 3.61 -4.97 6.81
C ALA A 46 3.17 -6.39 7.22
N GLU A 47 3.18 -7.37 6.31
CA GLU A 47 2.86 -8.77 6.67
C GLU A 47 3.91 -9.36 7.63
N VAL A 48 5.19 -9.07 7.46
CA VAL A 48 6.24 -9.47 8.43
C VAL A 48 5.96 -8.84 9.80
N GLY A 49 5.56 -7.57 9.85
CA GLY A 49 5.11 -6.90 11.07
C GLY A 49 3.94 -7.61 11.72
N ALA A 50 2.93 -7.99 10.94
CA ALA A 50 1.77 -8.73 11.44
C ALA A 50 2.15 -10.09 12.04
N GLN A 51 3.02 -10.84 11.39
CA GLN A 51 3.49 -12.15 11.88
C GLN A 51 4.32 -12.01 13.16
N SER A 52 5.16 -10.97 13.25
CA SER A 52 5.94 -10.65 14.45
C SER A 52 5.02 -10.36 15.65
N GLU A 53 3.95 -9.59 15.43
CA GLU A 53 2.95 -9.29 16.47
C GLU A 53 2.22 -10.53 16.96
N LEU A 54 1.81 -11.42 16.05
CA LEU A 54 1.19 -12.70 16.41
C LEU A 54 2.17 -13.58 17.20
N ALA A 55 3.42 -13.69 16.76
CA ALA A 55 4.44 -14.47 17.46
C ALA A 55 4.74 -13.90 18.85
N ARG A 56 4.79 -12.57 19.00
CA ARG A 56 4.92 -11.90 20.29
C ARG A 56 3.73 -12.22 21.20
N GLY A 57 2.51 -12.08 20.68
CA GLY A 57 1.29 -12.41 21.40
C GLY A 57 1.22 -13.85 21.88
N GLN A 58 1.66 -14.81 21.06
CA GLN A 58 1.73 -16.23 21.44
C GLN A 58 2.69 -16.47 22.62
N ARG A 59 3.87 -15.85 22.62
CA ARG A 59 4.82 -15.96 23.73
C ARG A 59 4.25 -15.33 25.01
N GLU A 60 3.60 -14.19 24.89
CA GLU A 60 2.99 -13.51 26.02
C GLU A 60 1.79 -14.30 26.59
N GLU A 61 0.98 -14.90 25.72
CA GLU A 61 -0.10 -15.83 26.11
C GLU A 61 0.46 -17.01 26.91
N GLN A 62 1.55 -17.63 26.43
CA GLN A 62 2.24 -18.70 27.15
C GLN A 62 2.75 -18.24 28.52
N ASN A 63 3.33 -17.04 28.61
CA ASN A 63 3.79 -16.48 29.88
C ASN A 63 2.65 -16.22 30.87
N VAL A 64 1.47 -15.81 30.38
CA VAL A 64 0.26 -15.69 31.21
C VAL A 64 -0.14 -17.07 31.74
N ARG A 65 -0.29 -18.05 30.85
CA ARG A 65 -0.68 -19.42 31.23
C ARG A 65 0.29 -20.06 32.23
N MET A 66 1.60 -19.86 32.06
CA MET A 66 2.61 -20.34 33.02
C MET A 66 2.46 -19.69 34.39
N ARG A 67 2.24 -18.36 34.45
CA ARG A 67 2.00 -17.65 35.71
C ARG A 67 0.72 -18.11 36.40
N THR A 68 -0.37 -18.31 35.64
CA THR A 68 -1.61 -18.88 36.15
C THR A 68 -1.39 -20.28 36.72
N ALA A 69 -0.68 -21.14 35.99
CA ALA A 69 -0.38 -22.50 36.45
C ALA A 69 0.46 -22.51 37.75
N GLN A 70 1.45 -21.62 37.85
CA GLN A 70 2.25 -21.46 39.07
C GLN A 70 1.41 -20.97 40.25
N LEU A 71 0.53 -19.98 40.03
CA LEU A 71 -0.38 -19.46 41.05
C LEU A 71 -1.36 -20.55 41.51
N LYS A 72 -1.96 -21.28 40.57
CA LYS A 72 -2.85 -22.40 40.89
C LYS A 72 -2.11 -23.48 41.67
N GLY A 73 -0.87 -23.79 41.28
CA GLY A 73 -0.02 -24.74 41.98
C GLY A 73 0.25 -24.33 43.43
N SER A 74 0.58 -23.05 43.67
CA SER A 74 0.81 -22.54 45.02
C SER A 74 -0.48 -22.52 45.86
N GLN A 75 -1.63 -22.16 45.27
CA GLN A 75 -2.93 -22.25 45.93
C GLN A 75 -3.27 -23.68 46.34
N ARG A 76 -3.07 -24.67 45.45
CA ARG A 76 -3.29 -26.09 45.77
C ARG A 76 -2.40 -26.57 46.91
N ALA A 77 -1.11 -26.22 46.88
CA ALA A 77 -0.17 -26.59 47.94
C ALA A 77 -0.55 -25.97 49.28
N ALA A 78 -0.97 -24.69 49.29
CA ALA A 78 -1.41 -24.00 50.50
C ALA A 78 -2.70 -24.59 51.07
N LEU A 79 -3.71 -24.85 50.23
CA LEU A 79 -4.97 -25.45 50.65
C LEU A 79 -4.76 -26.87 51.20
N ALA A 80 -3.95 -27.69 50.52
CA ALA A 80 -3.58 -29.03 50.98
C ALA A 80 -2.81 -29.00 52.32
N ALA A 81 -1.88 -28.05 52.50
CA ALA A 81 -1.14 -27.87 53.75
C ALA A 81 -2.05 -27.46 54.92
N ASN A 82 -3.19 -26.81 54.65
CA ASN A 82 -4.21 -26.46 55.64
C ASN A 82 -5.28 -27.56 55.82
N GLY A 83 -5.11 -28.73 55.18
CA GLY A 83 -6.05 -29.85 55.30
C GLY A 83 -7.40 -29.62 54.62
N VAL A 84 -7.48 -28.68 53.68
CA VAL A 84 -8.72 -28.36 52.95
C VAL A 84 -8.88 -29.33 51.78
N ASP A 85 -10.08 -29.91 51.63
CA ASP A 85 -10.40 -30.71 50.45
C ASP A 85 -10.42 -29.82 49.20
N LEU A 86 -9.64 -30.20 48.18
CA LEU A 86 -9.50 -29.46 46.93
C LEU A 86 -10.62 -29.75 45.93
N GLY A 87 -11.40 -30.81 46.14
CA GLY A 87 -12.42 -31.30 45.21
C GLY A 87 -13.78 -30.64 45.36
N GLU A 88 -13.99 -29.84 46.41
CA GLU A 88 -15.32 -29.35 46.77
C GLU A 88 -15.31 -28.00 47.50
N GLY A 89 -16.47 -27.33 47.53
CA GLY A 89 -16.69 -26.10 48.28
C GLY A 89 -15.88 -24.89 47.81
N SER A 90 -15.43 -24.07 48.76
CA SER A 90 -14.74 -22.80 48.49
C SER A 90 -13.36 -22.98 47.87
N ALA A 91 -12.66 -24.09 48.16
CA ALA A 91 -11.34 -24.40 47.62
C ALA A 91 -11.39 -24.64 46.11
N LEU A 92 -12.34 -25.44 45.63
CA LEU A 92 -12.57 -25.65 44.20
C LEU A 92 -12.90 -24.32 43.50
N ASN A 93 -13.80 -23.52 44.06
CA ASN A 93 -14.17 -22.21 43.50
C ASN A 93 -12.97 -21.26 43.34
N ILE A 94 -12.00 -21.27 44.26
CA ILE A 94 -10.77 -20.46 44.16
C ILE A 94 -9.90 -20.93 42.98
N LEU A 95 -9.74 -22.24 42.81
CA LEU A 95 -8.94 -22.82 41.74
C LEU A 95 -9.60 -22.57 40.36
N ASP A 96 -10.92 -22.74 40.27
CA ASP A 96 -11.69 -22.48 39.06
C ASP A 96 -11.70 -20.99 38.71
N SER A 97 -11.82 -20.11 39.70
CA SER A 97 -11.69 -18.66 39.48
C SER A 97 -10.31 -18.30 38.95
N THR A 98 -9.26 -18.98 39.43
CA THR A 98 -7.89 -18.74 38.98
C THR A 98 -7.69 -19.19 37.53
N ASP A 99 -8.24 -20.34 37.15
CA ASP A 99 -8.25 -20.79 35.75
C ASP A 99 -9.00 -19.81 34.85
N TYR A 100 -10.21 -19.41 35.26
CA TYR A 100 -11.04 -18.49 34.49
C TYR A 100 -10.32 -17.15 34.27
N MET A 101 -9.76 -16.55 35.31
CA MET A 101 -9.01 -15.30 35.21
C MET A 101 -7.79 -15.47 34.28
N GLY A 102 -7.04 -16.57 34.41
CA GLY A 102 -5.92 -16.85 33.52
C GLY A 102 -6.32 -17.03 32.06
N GLU A 103 -7.47 -17.63 31.79
CA GLU A 103 -7.99 -17.78 30.44
C GLU A 103 -8.47 -16.43 29.86
N VAL A 104 -9.13 -15.60 30.66
CA VAL A 104 -9.51 -14.23 30.27
C VAL A 104 -8.27 -13.40 29.92
N ASP A 105 -7.22 -13.47 30.73
CA ASP A 105 -5.96 -12.76 30.49
C ASP A 105 -5.27 -13.26 29.23
N ALA A 106 -5.20 -14.59 29.04
CA ALA A 106 -4.61 -15.22 27.86
C ALA A 106 -5.37 -14.82 26.58
N ASN A 107 -6.71 -14.85 26.63
CA ASN A 107 -7.56 -14.43 25.51
C ASN A 107 -7.44 -12.94 25.21
N THR A 108 -7.25 -12.11 26.24
CA THR A 108 -7.01 -10.67 26.08
C THR A 108 -5.70 -10.41 25.33
N VAL A 109 -4.61 -11.08 25.73
CA VAL A 109 -3.32 -11.00 25.04
C VAL A 109 -3.45 -11.43 23.58
N ARG A 110 -4.11 -12.56 23.33
CA ARG A 110 -4.35 -13.07 21.97
C ARG A 110 -5.16 -12.08 21.14
N ALA A 111 -6.23 -11.52 21.69
CA ALA A 111 -7.07 -10.56 20.99
C ALA A 111 -6.29 -9.27 20.64
N ASN A 112 -5.44 -8.78 21.53
CA ASN A 112 -4.59 -7.62 21.28
C ASN A 112 -3.58 -7.90 20.15
N ALA A 113 -2.93 -9.07 20.16
CA ALA A 113 -2.01 -9.45 19.09
C ALA A 113 -2.70 -9.55 17.73
N ILE A 114 -3.90 -10.14 17.68
CA ILE A 114 -4.71 -10.22 16.46
C ILE A 114 -5.09 -8.82 15.96
N ARG A 115 -5.52 -7.90 16.84
CA ARG A 115 -5.84 -6.52 16.45
C ARG A 115 -4.63 -5.79 15.87
N SER A 116 -3.47 -5.91 16.51
CA SER A 116 -2.22 -5.34 16.00
C SER A 116 -1.86 -5.90 14.63
N ALA A 117 -1.90 -7.23 14.48
CA ALA A 117 -1.61 -7.91 13.22
C ALA A 117 -2.60 -7.52 12.10
N TRP A 118 -3.88 -7.35 12.44
CA TRP A 118 -4.90 -6.88 11.51
C TRP A 118 -4.63 -5.44 11.04
N GLY A 119 -4.17 -4.55 11.92
CA GLY A 119 -3.75 -3.20 11.55
C GLY A 119 -2.62 -3.20 10.51
N TYR A 120 -1.58 -4.00 10.74
CA TYR A 120 -0.49 -4.19 9.78
C TYR A 120 -0.98 -4.78 8.45
N ARG A 121 -1.81 -5.82 8.48
CA ARG A 121 -2.38 -6.41 7.25
C ARG A 121 -3.24 -5.44 6.47
N THR A 122 -4.00 -4.59 7.16
CA THR A 122 -4.80 -3.53 6.53
C THR A 122 -3.89 -2.51 5.85
N GLN A 123 -2.79 -2.10 6.51
CA GLN A 123 -1.78 -1.26 5.89
C GLN A 123 -1.19 -1.93 4.63
N GLY A 124 -0.83 -3.22 4.71
CA GLY A 124 -0.30 -3.96 3.57
C GLY A 124 -1.30 -4.08 2.41
N MET A 125 -2.58 -4.32 2.71
CA MET A 125 -3.65 -4.33 1.72
C MET A 125 -3.78 -3.00 0.99
N ASN A 126 -3.73 -1.87 1.71
CA ASN A 126 -3.76 -0.55 1.07
C ASN A 126 -2.58 -0.35 0.11
N GLN A 127 -1.38 -0.81 0.49
CA GLN A 127 -0.21 -0.74 -0.38
C GLN A 127 -0.34 -1.63 -1.62
N GLN A 128 -0.96 -2.81 -1.49
CA GLN A 128 -1.26 -3.66 -2.65
C GLN A 128 -2.27 -3.01 -3.59
N VAL A 129 -3.32 -2.37 -3.06
CA VAL A 129 -4.30 -1.62 -3.86
C VAL A 129 -3.61 -0.48 -4.62
N ASP A 130 -2.74 0.27 -3.94
CA ASP A 130 -1.93 1.33 -4.56
C ASP A 130 -1.02 0.79 -5.66
N ALA A 131 -0.38 -0.36 -5.45
CA ALA A 131 0.46 -1.01 -6.46
C ALA A 131 -0.35 -1.39 -7.72
N VAL A 132 -1.51 -2.02 -7.53
CA VAL A 132 -2.42 -2.40 -8.61
C VAL A 132 -2.91 -1.16 -9.36
N ALA A 133 -3.28 -0.10 -8.66
CA ALA A 133 -3.72 1.15 -9.28
C ALA A 133 -2.61 1.82 -10.12
N ARG A 134 -1.37 1.82 -9.61
CA ARG A 134 -0.20 2.36 -10.31
C ARG A 134 0.16 1.55 -11.55
N ARG A 135 0.13 0.21 -11.45
CA ARG A 135 0.32 -0.69 -12.61
C ARG A 135 -0.80 -0.52 -13.63
N GLY A 136 -2.05 -0.36 -13.18
CA GLY A 136 -3.18 -0.06 -14.05
C GLY A 136 -2.99 1.25 -14.83
N THR A 137 -2.57 2.31 -14.13
CA THR A 137 -2.23 3.59 -14.77
C THR A 137 -1.08 3.45 -15.77
N ALA A 138 -0.02 2.73 -15.39
CA ALA A 138 1.14 2.47 -16.23
C ALA A 138 0.78 1.68 -17.51
N ALA A 139 -0.15 0.72 -17.41
CA ALA A 139 -0.66 -0.05 -18.53
C ALA A 139 -1.57 0.78 -19.46
N GLY A 140 -2.27 1.78 -18.91
CA GLY A 140 -3.09 2.73 -19.68
C GLY A 140 -2.26 3.75 -20.47
N ILE A 141 -1.01 4.00 -20.07
CA ILE A 141 -0.08 4.83 -20.85
C ILE A 141 0.40 4.02 -22.06
N SER A 142 -0.10 4.38 -23.24
CA SER A 142 0.41 3.87 -24.52
C SER A 142 1.38 4.89 -25.14
N PRO A 143 2.70 4.63 -25.13
CA PRO A 143 3.68 5.55 -25.72
C PRO A 143 3.44 5.80 -27.22
N GLY A 144 2.96 4.77 -27.94
CA GLY A 144 2.59 4.90 -29.35
C GLY A 144 1.36 5.79 -29.56
N MET A 145 0.32 5.66 -28.74
CA MET A 145 -0.86 6.52 -28.84
C MET A 145 -0.56 7.95 -28.35
N ALA A 146 0.24 8.13 -27.31
CA ALA A 146 0.69 9.44 -26.83
C ALA A 146 1.54 10.18 -27.88
N SER A 147 2.36 9.47 -28.64
CA SER A 147 3.08 10.05 -29.78
C SER A 147 2.12 10.42 -30.93
N ALA A 148 1.09 9.60 -31.19
CA ALA A 148 0.09 9.86 -32.22
C ALA A 148 -0.84 11.04 -31.87
N THR A 149 -1.30 11.16 -30.62
CA THR A 149 -2.09 12.32 -30.16
C THR A 149 -1.26 13.59 -30.10
N SER A 150 0.02 13.50 -29.70
CA SER A 150 0.94 14.65 -29.76
C SER A 150 1.21 15.10 -31.20
N LEU A 151 1.36 14.16 -32.14
CA LEU A 151 1.46 14.45 -33.58
C LEU A 151 0.19 15.15 -34.11
N LEU A 152 -1.00 14.65 -33.75
CA LEU A 152 -2.27 15.24 -34.16
C LEU A 152 -2.49 16.63 -33.55
N GLY A 153 -2.20 16.81 -32.26
CA GLY A 153 -2.27 18.10 -31.57
C GLY A 153 -1.30 19.13 -32.16
N GLY A 154 -0.05 18.73 -32.40
CA GLY A 154 0.93 19.58 -33.09
C GLY A 154 0.49 19.95 -34.51
N ALA A 155 -0.16 19.04 -35.24
CA ALA A 155 -0.70 19.33 -36.57
C ALA A 155 -1.89 20.32 -36.53
N THR A 156 -2.78 20.23 -35.53
CA THR A 156 -3.88 21.18 -35.33
C THR A 156 -3.41 22.56 -34.90
N ASP A 157 -2.34 22.66 -34.10
CA ASP A 157 -1.76 23.93 -33.69
C ASP A 157 -1.07 24.66 -34.86
N VAL A 158 -0.36 23.91 -35.72
CA VAL A 158 0.23 24.48 -36.94
C VAL A 158 -0.86 24.91 -37.92
N ALA A 159 -1.91 24.11 -38.10
CA ALA A 159 -3.03 24.44 -38.99
C ALA A 159 -3.80 25.68 -38.53
N SER A 160 -4.06 25.82 -37.22
CA SER A 160 -4.74 26.98 -36.66
C SER A 160 -3.88 28.25 -36.72
N THR A 161 -2.56 28.13 -36.51
CA THR A 161 -1.61 29.24 -36.64
C THR A 161 -1.47 29.69 -38.10
N TRP A 162 -1.43 28.76 -39.05
CA TRP A 162 -1.44 29.10 -40.48
C TRP A 162 -2.75 29.80 -40.89
N TYR A 163 -3.89 29.27 -40.43
CA TYR A 163 -5.20 29.85 -40.72
C TYR A 163 -5.35 31.26 -40.13
N THR A 164 -4.91 31.47 -38.88
CA THR A 164 -4.94 32.79 -38.23
C THR A 164 -3.99 33.79 -38.89
N LEU A 165 -2.78 33.37 -39.28
CA LEU A 165 -1.84 34.22 -40.02
C LEU A 165 -2.34 34.58 -41.43
N ASN A 166 -2.98 33.65 -42.13
CA ASN A 166 -3.60 33.91 -43.43
C ASN A 166 -4.80 34.87 -43.30
N LYS A 167 -5.62 34.70 -42.26
CA LYS A 167 -6.76 35.59 -41.97
C LYS A 167 -6.31 36.98 -41.48
N ALA A 168 -5.16 37.08 -40.82
CA ALA A 168 -4.52 38.33 -40.41
C ALA A 168 -3.75 39.03 -41.55
N GLY A 169 -3.83 38.53 -42.78
CA GLY A 169 -3.28 39.20 -43.97
C GLY A 169 -1.78 39.07 -44.15
N ALA A 170 -1.09 38.22 -43.37
CA ALA A 170 0.36 38.07 -43.45
C ALA A 170 0.88 37.53 -44.80
N PHE A 171 -0.01 36.95 -45.62
CA PHE A 171 0.28 36.47 -46.97
C PHE A 171 -0.31 37.33 -48.10
N ASN A 172 -1.04 38.42 -47.77
CA ASN A 172 -1.54 39.35 -48.77
C ASN A 172 -0.48 40.44 -49.01
N LYS A 173 0.55 40.10 -49.79
CA LYS A 173 1.33 41.09 -50.55
C LYS A 173 0.93 40.95 -52.02
N GLY A 174 -0.17 41.59 -52.37
CA GLY A 174 -0.38 42.21 -53.68
C GLY A 174 -0.28 43.71 -53.47
#